data_AF-A0AAW2BTS0-F1
#
_entry.id   AF-A0AAW2BTS0-F1
#
_cell.length_a   1.000
_cell.length_b   1.000
_cell.length_c   1.000
_cell.angle_alpha   90.00
_cell.angle_beta   90.00
_cell.angle_gamma   90.00
#
_symmetry.space_group_name_H-M   'P 1'
#
loop_
_entity.id
_entity.type
_entity.pdbx_description
1 polymer ?
#
loop_
_entity_poly.entity_id
_entity_poly.type
_entity_poly.pdbx_seq_one_letter_code
_entity_poly.pdbx_strand_id
1 'polypeptide(L)'
;MSKLQNLSGCGPANEPHNIASDYDTIGNFPSPTELANLDEGFLASRCNLGYRASRILKLARDIVEGKIQLTQLEEASKGASFAKSSNYDKLAKQLKEIDGFGTFTCANVLMCMGYYHVIPTDSETIRHLRKVRTLALPRKDVWEAKRNAML
;
A
#
# COMPACT_ATOMS: atom_id res chain seq x y z
N MET A 1 -26.49 -38.73 48.32
CA MET A 1 -25.52 -38.70 47.20
C MET A 1 -25.93 -37.59 46.26
N SER A 2 -25.02 -36.65 46.05
CA SER A 2 -25.16 -35.31 45.50
C SER A 2 -25.62 -35.25 44.04
N LYS A 3 -26.58 -34.35 43.77
CA LYS A 3 -26.99 -33.91 42.43
C LYS A 3 -26.31 -32.57 42.09
N LEU A 4 -25.81 -32.54 40.85
CA LEU A 4 -25.83 -31.43 39.88
C LEU A 4 -24.94 -30.20 40.15
N GLN A 5 -24.03 -30.02 39.19
CA GLN A 5 -23.09 -28.92 39.04
C GLN A 5 -23.78 -27.64 38.54
N ASN A 6 -23.28 -26.51 39.03
CA ASN A 6 -23.76 -25.15 38.88
C ASN A 6 -23.81 -24.63 37.43
N LEU A 7 -24.95 -24.03 37.07
CA LEU A 7 -25.05 -22.90 36.16
C LEU A 7 -25.24 -21.64 37.01
N SER A 8 -24.28 -20.73 36.99
CA SER A 8 -24.40 -19.35 37.49
C SER A 8 -23.73 -18.48 36.42
N GLY A 9 -24.40 -17.61 35.68
CA GLY A 9 -25.37 -16.60 36.10
C GLY A 9 -24.76 -15.26 35.71
N CYS A 10 -25.35 -14.59 34.72
CA CYS A 10 -24.88 -13.34 34.12
C CYS A 10 -24.78 -12.23 35.19
N GLY A 11 -23.61 -11.58 35.31
CA GLY A 11 -23.42 -10.41 36.17
C GLY A 11 -24.08 -9.16 35.58
N PRO A 12 -24.48 -8.18 36.41
CA PRO A 12 -25.26 -7.03 35.95
C PRO A 12 -24.41 -6.11 35.06
N ALA A 13 -24.98 -5.74 33.91
CA ALA A 13 -24.56 -4.61 33.12
C ALA A 13 -24.79 -3.33 33.96
N ASN A 14 -23.72 -2.60 34.30
CA ASN A 14 -23.72 -1.16 34.62
C ASN A 14 -22.29 -0.72 35.00
N GLU A 15 -21.41 -0.58 34.01
CA GLU A 15 -20.31 0.38 34.06
C GLU A 15 -20.55 1.31 32.87
N PRO A 16 -20.60 2.65 33.05
CA PRO A 16 -20.66 3.55 31.91
C PRO A 16 -19.34 3.39 31.17
N HIS A 17 -19.36 2.63 30.07
CA HIS A 17 -18.27 2.63 29.11
C HIS A 17 -18.08 4.10 28.70
N ASN A 18 -16.97 4.68 29.15
CA ASN A 18 -16.62 6.05 28.86
C ASN A 18 -16.17 6.09 27.39
N ILE A 19 -17.14 6.18 26.48
CA ILE A 19 -16.93 6.18 25.02
C ILE A 19 -16.02 7.35 24.60
N ALA A 20 -15.82 8.35 25.46
CA ALA A 20 -14.95 9.50 25.20
C ALA A 20 -13.44 9.18 25.15
N SER A 21 -12.97 8.02 25.64
CA SER A 21 -11.51 7.75 25.74
C SER A 21 -10.86 7.08 24.53
N ASP A 22 -11.63 6.51 23.60
CA ASP A 22 -11.06 5.77 22.45
C ASP A 22 -10.66 6.68 21.28
N TYR A 23 -11.25 7.88 21.17
CA TYR A 23 -10.94 8.81 20.08
C TYR A 23 -9.63 9.58 20.27
N ASP A 24 -9.12 9.68 21.51
CA ASP A 24 -7.84 10.34 21.83
C ASP A 24 -6.62 9.55 21.33
N THR A 25 -6.82 8.35 20.76
CA THR A 25 -5.76 7.48 20.23
C THR A 25 -5.74 7.38 18.71
N ILE A 26 -6.69 8.01 18.01
CA ILE A 26 -6.76 7.97 16.54
C ILE A 26 -5.95 9.13 15.98
N GLY A 27 -4.70 8.86 15.60
CA GLY A 27 -3.86 9.79 14.86
C GLY A 27 -4.20 9.83 13.37
N ASN A 28 -4.02 10.99 12.74
CA ASN A 28 -4.03 11.12 11.28
C ASN A 28 -2.84 10.40 10.65
N PHE A 29 -2.90 10.17 9.33
CA PHE A 29 -1.73 9.68 8.61
C PHE A 29 -0.60 10.73 8.67
N PRO A 30 0.66 10.32 8.95
CA PRO A 30 1.75 11.27 9.13
C PRO A 30 2.11 11.97 7.81
N SER A 31 2.45 13.25 7.90
CA SER A 31 2.97 14.03 6.79
C SER A 31 4.40 13.61 6.40
N PRO A 32 4.85 13.92 5.17
CA PRO A 32 6.24 13.69 4.78
C PRO A 32 7.25 14.37 5.72
N THR A 33 6.95 15.57 6.20
CA THR A 33 7.80 16.31 7.15
C THR A 33 7.92 15.60 8.49
N GLU A 34 6.82 15.05 9.02
CA GLU A 34 6.86 14.27 10.26
C GLU A 34 7.67 12.99 10.06
N LEU A 35 7.47 12.26 8.96
CA LEU A 35 8.23 11.04 8.66
C LEU A 35 9.73 11.30 8.45
N ALA A 36 10.10 12.38 7.76
CA ALA A 36 11.50 12.69 7.43
C ALA A 36 12.39 12.89 8.68
N ASN A 37 11.79 13.30 9.79
CA ASN A 37 12.44 13.55 11.08
C ASN A 37 12.54 12.31 11.98
N LEU A 38 11.98 11.17 11.57
CA LEU A 38 12.05 9.94 12.35
C LEU A 38 13.33 9.14 12.09
N ASP A 39 13.64 8.28 13.05
CA ASP A 39 14.72 7.30 12.95
C ASP A 39 14.29 6.06 12.15
N GLU A 40 15.20 5.51 11.34
CA GLU A 40 14.94 4.31 10.55
C GLU A 40 14.74 3.08 11.44
N GLY A 41 15.55 2.93 12.50
CA GLY A 41 15.43 1.82 13.45
C GLY A 41 14.10 1.84 14.19
N PHE A 42 13.62 3.04 14.56
CA PHE A 42 12.27 3.24 15.09
C PHE A 42 11.20 2.75 14.11
N LEU A 43 11.23 3.20 12.85
CA LEU A 43 10.26 2.78 11.84
C LEU A 43 10.33 1.27 11.55
N ALA A 44 11.52 0.70 11.49
CA ALA A 44 11.73 -0.71 11.21
C ALA A 44 11.17 -1.61 12.32
N SER A 45 11.40 -1.24 13.58
CA SER A 45 11.07 -2.07 14.75
C SER A 45 9.72 -1.72 15.38
N ARG A 46 9.48 -0.44 15.72
CA ARG A 46 8.28 0.02 16.43
C ARG A 46 7.06 0.04 15.53
N CYS A 47 7.24 0.40 14.25
CA CYS A 47 6.17 0.39 13.25
C CYS A 47 6.14 -0.90 12.41
N ASN A 48 7.00 -1.88 12.72
CA ASN A 48 7.07 -3.18 12.07
C ASN A 48 7.23 -3.12 10.52
N LEU A 49 7.91 -2.10 10.02
CA LEU A 49 8.11 -1.90 8.58
C LEU A 49 9.27 -2.75 8.04
N GLY A 50 10.19 -3.17 8.92
CA GLY A 50 11.40 -3.90 8.57
C GLY A 50 12.20 -3.18 7.50
N TYR A 51 12.64 -3.91 6.48
CA TYR A 51 13.46 -3.40 5.37
C TYR A 51 12.80 -2.30 4.51
N ARG A 52 11.49 -2.02 4.71
CA ARG A 52 10.77 -0.94 4.03
C ARG A 52 10.95 0.42 4.70
N ALA A 53 11.42 0.45 5.96
CA ALA A 53 11.62 1.68 6.72
C ALA A 53 12.55 2.66 5.98
N SER A 54 13.71 2.20 5.51
CA SER A 54 14.64 3.01 4.72
C SER A 54 14.00 3.66 3.50
N ARG A 55 13.19 2.89 2.75
CA ARG A 55 12.51 3.37 1.53
C ARG A 55 11.47 4.43 1.83
N ILE A 56 10.67 4.23 2.87
CA ILE A 56 9.64 5.19 3.30
C ILE A 56 10.30 6.49 3.79
N LEU A 57 11.37 6.37 4.58
CA LEU A 57 12.11 7.51 5.10
C LEU A 57 12.79 8.30 3.98
N LYS A 58 13.41 7.60 3.01
CA LYS A 58 13.99 8.21 1.82
C LYS A 58 12.94 8.94 0.99
N LEU A 59 11.79 8.32 0.73
CA LEU A 59 10.68 8.96 0.01
C LEU A 59 10.22 10.24 0.72
N ALA A 60 10.02 10.19 2.03
CA ALA A 60 9.62 11.36 2.81
C ALA A 60 10.65 12.51 2.70
N ARG A 61 11.94 12.19 2.81
CA ARG A 61 13.04 13.17 2.65
C ARG A 61 13.10 13.74 1.24
N ASP A 62 13.01 12.90 0.21
CA ASP A 62 13.04 13.35 -1.19
C ASP A 62 11.85 14.27 -1.51
N ILE A 63 10.70 14.10 -0.87
CA ILE A 63 9.56 15.03 -0.96
C ILE A 63 9.85 16.35 -0.23
N VAL A 64 10.33 16.29 1.02
CA VAL A 64 10.62 17.49 1.83
C VAL A 64 11.74 18.34 1.20
N GLU A 65 12.75 17.70 0.61
CA GLU A 65 13.85 18.34 -0.10
C GLU A 65 13.46 18.83 -1.51
N GLY A 66 12.23 18.52 -1.97
CA GLY A 66 11.71 18.97 -3.27
C GLY A 66 12.26 18.19 -4.48
N LYS A 67 12.98 17.08 -4.27
CA LYS A 67 13.40 16.19 -5.37
C LYS A 67 12.19 15.49 -6.00
N ILE A 68 11.17 15.18 -5.21
CA ILE A 68 9.89 14.67 -5.67
C ILE A 68 8.82 15.73 -5.41
N GLN A 69 8.33 16.36 -6.48
CA GLN A 69 7.29 17.39 -6.38
C GLN A 69 5.90 16.77 -6.59
N LEU A 70 5.19 16.51 -5.49
CA LEU A 70 3.86 15.88 -5.52
C LEU A 70 2.84 16.70 -6.30
N THR A 71 2.88 18.04 -6.19
CA THR A 71 2.00 18.95 -6.93
C THR A 71 2.13 18.79 -8.45
N GLN A 72 3.35 18.66 -8.96
CA GLN A 72 3.59 18.43 -10.39
C GLN A 72 3.05 17.07 -10.85
N LEU A 73 3.12 16.06 -9.97
CA LEU A 73 2.63 14.72 -10.23
C LEU A 73 1.09 14.71 -10.31
N GLU A 74 0.42 15.43 -9.41
CA GLU A 74 -1.04 15.63 -9.42
C GLU A 74 -1.51 16.49 -10.60
N GLU A 75 -0.78 17.54 -10.96
CA GLU A 75 -1.12 18.35 -12.14
C GLU A 75 -1.00 17.57 -13.44
N ALA A 76 0.00 16.71 -13.54
CA ALA A 76 0.16 15.80 -14.68
C ALA A 76 -1.01 14.80 -14.79
N SER A 77 -1.64 14.43 -13.67
CA SER A 77 -2.80 13.51 -13.65
C SER A 77 -4.15 14.20 -13.90
N LYS A 78 -4.31 15.50 -13.61
CA LYS A 78 -5.56 16.25 -13.88
C LYS A 78 -5.96 16.28 -15.36
N GLY A 79 -5.03 16.00 -16.28
CA GLY A 79 -5.27 15.84 -17.72
C GLY A 79 -5.58 14.41 -18.17
N ALA A 80 -5.80 13.47 -17.26
CA ALA A 80 -6.07 12.05 -17.51
C ALA A 80 -7.45 11.79 -18.15
N SER A 81 -7.74 12.45 -19.26
CA SER A 81 -8.71 11.91 -20.21
C SER A 81 -8.05 10.71 -20.90
N PHE A 82 -8.81 9.66 -21.16
CA PHE A 82 -8.41 8.41 -21.83
C PHE A 82 -7.61 8.63 -23.14
N ALA A 83 -7.67 9.83 -23.71
CA ALA A 83 -7.10 10.21 -24.99
C ALA A 83 -5.60 10.59 -25.01
N LYS A 84 -4.90 10.80 -23.87
CA LYS A 84 -3.47 11.19 -23.87
C LYS A 84 -2.55 10.08 -23.33
N SER A 85 -2.20 9.13 -24.19
CA SER A 85 -1.15 8.12 -23.93
C SER A 85 0.16 8.75 -23.42
N SER A 86 0.52 9.94 -23.91
CA SER A 86 1.77 10.63 -23.57
C SER A 86 1.90 11.04 -22.09
N ASN A 87 0.78 11.31 -21.40
CA ASN A 87 0.82 11.72 -19.99
C ASN A 87 1.06 10.50 -19.09
N TYR A 88 0.42 9.38 -19.42
CA TYR A 88 0.60 8.12 -18.71
C TYR A 88 2.05 7.65 -18.77
N ASP A 89 2.66 7.59 -19.95
CA ASP A 89 4.03 7.07 -20.10
C ASP A 89 5.05 7.88 -19.30
N LYS A 90 4.87 9.21 -19.27
CA LYS A 90 5.71 10.12 -18.48
C LYS A 90 5.53 9.86 -16.98
N LEU A 91 4.29 9.80 -16.49
CA LEU A 91 3.99 9.52 -15.08
C LEU A 91 4.51 8.14 -14.65
N ALA A 92 4.27 7.12 -15.46
CA ALA A 92 4.73 5.76 -15.19
C ALA A 92 6.26 5.68 -15.13
N LYS A 93 6.97 6.44 -15.98
CA LYS A 93 8.43 6.54 -15.92
C LYS A 93 8.90 7.22 -14.64
N GLN A 94 8.32 8.38 -14.30
CA GLN A 94 8.67 9.11 -13.07
C GLN A 94 8.43 8.28 -11.81
N LEU A 95 7.30 7.57 -11.73
CA LEU A 95 6.99 6.70 -10.59
C LEU A 95 7.98 5.54 -10.45
N LYS A 96 8.47 4.97 -11.56
CA LYS A 96 9.47 3.89 -11.53
C LYS A 96 10.85 4.32 -11.07
N GLU A 97 11.17 5.61 -11.15
CA GLU A 97 12.44 6.16 -10.67
C GLU A 97 12.47 6.27 -9.14
N ILE A 98 11.32 6.17 -8.47
CA ILE A 98 11.21 6.21 -7.01
C ILE A 98 11.68 4.88 -6.41
N ASP A 99 12.57 4.95 -5.42
CA ASP A 99 13.07 3.76 -4.74
C ASP A 99 11.94 3.00 -4.01
N GLY A 100 11.85 1.70 -4.27
CA GLY A 100 10.77 0.85 -3.76
C GLY A 100 9.52 0.79 -4.64
N PHE A 101 9.47 1.57 -5.72
CA PHE A 101 8.32 1.55 -6.64
C PHE A 101 8.52 0.53 -7.75
N GLY A 102 8.08 -0.70 -7.49
CA GLY A 102 7.93 -1.72 -8.51
C GLY A 102 6.69 -1.49 -9.39
N THR A 103 6.51 -2.35 -10.40
CA THR A 103 5.34 -2.31 -11.30
C THR A 103 4.01 -2.35 -10.55
N PHE A 104 3.91 -3.19 -9.52
CA PHE A 104 2.73 -3.27 -8.66
C PHE A 104 2.48 -1.97 -7.89
N THR A 105 3.50 -1.41 -7.25
CA THR A 105 3.39 -0.15 -6.49
C THR A 105 2.99 1.01 -7.40
N CYS A 106 3.64 1.12 -8.57
CA CYS A 106 3.31 2.14 -9.56
C CYS A 106 1.85 2.05 -10.01
N ALA A 107 1.36 0.84 -10.32
CA ALA A 107 -0.04 0.63 -10.70
C ALA A 107 -1.01 1.07 -9.60
N ASN A 108 -0.71 0.78 -8.32
CA ASN A 108 -1.55 1.23 -7.21
C ASN A 108 -1.61 2.75 -7.12
N VAL A 109 -0.46 3.43 -7.26
CA VAL A 109 -0.40 4.90 -7.23
C VAL A 109 -1.15 5.51 -8.42
N LEU A 110 -1.00 4.93 -9.61
CA LEU A 110 -1.74 5.34 -10.80
C LEU A 110 -3.26 5.20 -10.63
N MET A 111 -3.73 4.16 -9.95
CA MET A 111 -5.14 4.05 -9.58
C MET A 111 -5.59 5.19 -8.65
N CYS A 112 -4.79 5.53 -7.64
CA CYS A 112 -5.08 6.69 -6.76
C CYS A 112 -5.12 8.01 -7.55
N MET A 113 -4.44 8.09 -8.69
CA MET A 113 -4.46 9.23 -9.62
C MET A 113 -5.60 9.17 -10.65
N GLY A 114 -6.46 8.15 -10.63
CA GLY A 114 -7.61 7.99 -11.53
C GLY A 114 -7.34 7.14 -12.78
N TYR A 115 -6.16 6.53 -12.93
CA TYR A 115 -5.84 5.66 -14.07
C TYR A 115 -6.28 4.21 -13.85
N TYR A 116 -7.58 3.97 -13.94
CA TYR A 116 -8.17 2.63 -13.70
C TYR A 116 -7.92 1.59 -14.80
N HIS A 117 -7.36 2.00 -15.94
CA HIS A 117 -6.99 1.08 -17.03
C HIS A 117 -5.72 0.27 -16.71
N VAL A 118 -4.96 0.65 -15.69
CA VAL A 118 -3.79 -0.07 -15.21
C VAL A 118 -4.14 -0.77 -13.91
N ILE A 119 -4.20 -2.11 -13.95
CA ILE A 119 -4.65 -2.92 -12.81
C ILE A 119 -3.42 -3.42 -12.02
N PRO A 120 -3.28 -3.06 -10.74
CA PRO A 120 -2.26 -3.64 -9.87
C PRO A 120 -2.47 -5.13 -9.76
N THR A 121 -1.45 -5.89 -10.15
CA THR A 121 -1.52 -7.35 -10.23
C THR A 121 -0.54 -7.95 -9.25
N ASP A 122 -1.06 -8.47 -8.14
CA ASP A 122 -0.29 -9.17 -7.11
C ASP A 122 -0.33 -10.70 -7.29
N SER A 123 0.28 -11.44 -6.36
CA SER A 123 0.30 -12.90 -6.40
C SER A 123 -1.11 -13.51 -6.33
N GLU A 124 -2.02 -12.91 -5.56
CA GLU A 124 -3.39 -13.42 -5.42
C GLU A 124 -4.23 -13.14 -6.67
N THR A 125 -4.07 -11.96 -7.27
CA THR A 125 -4.67 -11.62 -8.58
C THR A 125 -4.25 -12.63 -9.64
N ILE A 126 -2.95 -12.94 -9.73
CA ILE A 126 -2.43 -13.93 -10.67
C ILE A 126 -2.97 -15.34 -10.36
N ARG A 127 -2.99 -15.74 -9.09
CA ARG A 127 -3.50 -17.05 -8.66
C ARG A 127 -4.98 -17.21 -9.04
N HIS A 128 -5.78 -16.18 -8.84
CA HIS A 128 -7.19 -16.19 -9.21
C HIS A 128 -7.39 -16.22 -10.72
N LEU A 129 -6.64 -15.42 -11.48
CA LEU A 129 -6.68 -15.45 -12.94
C LEU A 129 -6.35 -16.84 -13.50
N ARG A 130 -5.39 -17.55 -12.89
CA ARG A 130 -5.05 -18.93 -13.26
C ARG A 130 -6.17 -19.94 -12.95
N LYS A 131 -6.98 -19.68 -11.91
CA LYS A 131 -8.07 -20.60 -11.50
C LYS A 131 -9.34 -20.39 -12.32
N VAL A 132 -9.67 -19.13 -12.63
CA VAL A 132 -10.91 -18.75 -13.33
C VAL A 132 -10.73 -18.85 -14.83
N ARG A 133 -9.57 -18.44 -15.34
CA ARG A 133 -9.23 -18.60 -16.74
C ARG A 133 -8.48 -19.92 -16.87
N THR A 134 -9.05 -20.86 -17.59
CA THR A 134 -8.37 -22.06 -18.11
C THR A 134 -7.26 -21.68 -19.11
N LEU A 135 -6.56 -20.56 -18.91
CA LEU A 135 -5.36 -20.24 -19.65
C LEU A 135 -4.27 -21.14 -19.09
N ALA A 136 -3.89 -22.11 -19.92
CA ALA A 136 -2.57 -22.71 -19.89
C ALA A 136 -1.52 -21.59 -20.02
N LEU A 137 -1.19 -20.92 -18.92
CA LEU A 137 0.07 -20.20 -18.85
C LEU A 137 1.16 -21.26 -19.02
N PRO A 138 2.19 -20.99 -19.83
CA PRO A 138 3.28 -21.95 -19.98
C PRO A 138 3.87 -22.23 -18.60
N ARG A 139 4.45 -23.42 -18.44
CA ARG A 139 5.01 -23.92 -17.18
C ARG A 139 5.83 -22.82 -16.47
N LYS A 140 5.85 -22.89 -15.14
CA LYS A 140 6.34 -21.84 -14.21
C LYS A 140 7.75 -21.32 -14.58
N ASP A 141 8.60 -22.20 -15.10
CA ASP A 141 9.94 -21.97 -15.65
C ASP A 141 9.95 -20.99 -16.84
N VAL A 142 8.99 -21.09 -17.76
CA VAL A 142 8.89 -20.21 -18.94
C VAL A 142 8.48 -18.79 -18.54
N TRP A 143 7.64 -18.64 -17.51
CA TRP A 143 7.20 -17.33 -17.04
C TRP A 143 8.28 -16.61 -16.23
N GLU A 144 9.06 -17.32 -15.41
CA GLU A 144 10.23 -16.76 -14.72
C GLU A 144 11.31 -16.31 -15.70
N ALA A 145 11.58 -17.09 -16.75
CA ALA A 145 12.48 -16.69 -17.83
C ALA A 145 12.00 -15.42 -18.55
N LYS A 146 10.70 -15.32 -18.88
CA LYS A 146 10.13 -14.13 -19.51
C LYS A 146 10.11 -12.90 -18.60
N ARG A 147 9.91 -13.08 -17.30
CA ARG A 147 9.93 -11.99 -16.32
C ARG A 147 11.35 -11.43 -16.13
N ASN A 148 12.35 -12.31 -16.09
CA ASN A 148 13.78 -11.93 -16.00
C ASN A 148 14.31 -11.28 -17.28
N ALA A 149 13.72 -11.57 -18.44
CA ALA A 149 14.08 -10.94 -19.71
C ALA A 149 13.41 -9.57 -19.95
N MET A 150 12.48 -9.15 -19.08
CA MET A 150 11.72 -7.90 -19.19
C MET A 150 12.11 -6.86 -18.11
N LEU A 151 13.06 -7.22 -17.25
CA LEU A 151 13.79 -6.33 -16.34
C LEU A 151 15.11 -5.92 -17.00
#